data_AF-A0A1B6MNQ5-F1
#
_entry.id   AF-A0A1B6MNQ5-F1
#
_cell.length_a   1.000
_cell.length_b   1.000
_cell.length_c   1.000
_cell.angle_alpha   90.00
_cell.angle_beta   90.00
_cell.angle_gamma   90.00
#
_symmetry.space_group_name_H-M   'P 1'
#
loop_
_entity.id
_entity.type
_entity.pdbx_description
1 polymer ?
#
loop_
_entity_poly.entity_id
_entity_poly.type
_entity_poly.pdbx_seq_one_letter_code
_entity_poly.pdbx_strand_id
1 'polypeptide(L)'
;MNMYLGFILIAGLNGLCWVSTAVSEEIGCSPRQGSTGQGYICVCNSTYCDTIGRPAQLARGLFHWYSTSNSTPGFSHTTGTFQPVPSFSNSSDVVFKVNASVQLQEILGFGASFTDNSGILISSLPEAAQQKFIESYFGVTGIEYTLCRVPIGGTDFSPRVYTLDDFPNDGHLEHFNLTEEDFYYKIPYIKKAMAVSGRGIRLMACTWMAPWWMKDNQNNYRGYLRANHYHSWAKYHIRFLEEYQKQGIDIWALSGGNEVMLTFVLPVALNSLNSTLVTAPIQRYWFKEHLHPQLVAGNFSHVKLIVLDDMRIFGPYWLTHFAA
;
A
#
# COMPACT_ATOMS: atom_id res chain seq x y z
N MET A 1 -3.40 -36.51 5.42
CA MET A 1 -2.07 -36.90 5.91
C MET A 1 -1.38 -35.64 6.40
N ASN A 2 -1.35 -35.49 7.73
CA ASN A 2 -0.72 -34.50 8.61
C ASN A 2 -0.70 -33.01 8.23
N MET A 3 -1.61 -32.26 8.85
CA MET A 3 -1.46 -30.83 9.12
C MET A 3 -1.06 -30.67 10.61
N TYR A 4 0.12 -30.11 10.87
CA TYR A 4 0.55 -29.75 12.22
C TYR A 4 -0.07 -28.39 12.57
N LEU A 5 -0.96 -28.37 13.57
CA LEU A 5 -1.30 -27.14 14.30
C LEU A 5 -0.50 -27.12 15.60
N GLY A 6 0.42 -26.16 15.73
CA GLY A 6 1.02 -25.83 17.02
C GLY A 6 0.04 -24.99 17.83
N PHE A 7 -0.39 -25.49 18.98
CA PHE A 7 -1.12 -24.74 20.00
C PHE A 7 -0.19 -24.42 21.15
N ILE A 8 -0.07 -23.15 21.51
CA ILE A 8 0.50 -22.72 22.79
C ILE A 8 -0.63 -22.78 23.81
N LEU A 9 -0.55 -23.73 24.75
CA LEU A 9 -1.38 -23.75 25.94
C LEU A 9 -0.88 -22.68 26.91
N ILE A 10 -1.72 -21.68 27.21
CA ILE A 10 -1.61 -20.93 28.47
C ILE A 10 -2.69 -21.50 29.38
N ALA A 11 -2.25 -22.21 30.42
CA ALA A 11 -3.12 -22.73 31.46
C ALA A 11 -3.47 -21.61 32.45
N GLY A 12 -4.76 -21.44 32.74
CA GLY A 12 -5.19 -20.81 33.99
C GLY A 12 -6.36 -19.83 33.88
N LEU A 13 -7.42 -20.19 34.60
CA LEU A 13 -8.56 -19.39 35.08
C LEU A 13 -9.72 -19.18 34.10
N ASN A 14 -10.89 -19.62 34.58
CA ASN A 14 -12.22 -19.48 34.01
C ASN A 14 -12.49 -18.05 33.53
N GLY A 15 -12.26 -17.81 32.25
CA GLY A 15 -12.82 -16.68 31.52
C GLY A 15 -13.63 -17.24 30.38
N LEU A 16 -14.95 -17.01 30.38
CA LEU A 16 -15.71 -17.05 29.13
C LEU A 16 -15.01 -16.09 28.16
N CYS A 17 -14.24 -16.62 27.21
CA CYS A 17 -13.81 -15.85 26.06
C CYS A 17 -15.07 -15.56 25.22
N TRP A 18 -15.76 -14.49 25.59
CA TRP A 18 -16.65 -13.81 24.68
C TRP A 18 -15.77 -13.25 23.58
N VAL A 19 -15.61 -14.01 22.50
CA VAL A 19 -15.29 -13.40 21.21
C VAL A 19 -16.52 -12.58 20.88
N SER A 20 -16.53 -11.31 21.29
CA SER A 20 -17.55 -10.38 20.82
C SER A 20 -17.32 -10.23 19.32
N THR A 21 -18.03 -11.01 18.53
CA THR A 21 -18.31 -10.62 17.15
C THR A 21 -19.21 -9.41 17.28
N ALA A 22 -18.61 -8.23 17.40
CA ALA A 22 -19.34 -6.99 17.25
C ALA A 22 -19.86 -6.99 15.81
N VAL A 23 -21.10 -7.45 15.64
CA VAL A 23 -21.86 -7.22 14.43
C VAL A 23 -22.19 -5.74 14.49
N SER A 24 -21.28 -4.91 13.95
CA SER A 24 -21.59 -3.50 13.74
C SER A 24 -22.80 -3.44 12.84
N GLU A 25 -23.80 -2.66 13.24
CA GLU A 25 -24.94 -2.35 12.38
C GLU A 25 -24.41 -1.72 11.08
N GLU A 26 -24.77 -2.31 9.94
CA GLU A 26 -24.40 -1.78 8.63
C GLU A 26 -25.20 -0.50 8.38
N ILE A 27 -24.48 0.62 8.25
CA ILE A 27 -25.06 1.91 7.93
C ILE A 27 -24.98 2.05 6.41
N GLY A 28 -26.13 2.09 5.76
CA GLY A 28 -26.20 2.27 4.31
C GLY A 28 -25.65 3.61 3.84
N CYS A 29 -25.27 3.69 2.57
CA CYS A 29 -24.77 4.90 1.90
C CYS A 29 -25.76 6.08 1.98
N SER A 30 -25.25 7.30 2.21
CA SER A 30 -25.99 8.56 1.97
C SER A 30 -25.62 9.11 0.58
N PRO A 31 -26.38 8.77 -0.47
CA PRO A 31 -25.97 9.04 -1.84
C PRO A 31 -26.07 10.54 -2.18
N ARG A 32 -25.07 11.05 -2.89
CA ARG A 32 -25.12 12.34 -3.60
C ARG A 32 -24.60 12.14 -5.02
N GLN A 33 -25.26 12.72 -6.01
CA GLN A 33 -24.80 12.63 -7.39
C GLN A 33 -23.40 13.24 -7.54
N GLY A 34 -22.51 12.54 -8.25
CA GLY A 34 -21.15 13.01 -8.50
C GLY A 34 -21.13 14.31 -9.31
N SER A 35 -20.06 15.09 -9.18
CA SER A 35 -19.90 16.38 -9.87
C SER A 35 -19.91 16.27 -11.40
N THR A 36 -19.59 15.11 -11.95
CA THR A 36 -19.61 14.81 -13.39
C THR A 36 -20.98 14.34 -13.89
N GLY A 37 -21.98 14.22 -13.00
CA GLY A 37 -23.29 13.65 -13.31
C GLY A 37 -23.30 12.12 -13.50
N GLN A 38 -22.12 11.49 -13.51
CA GLN A 38 -21.96 10.04 -13.65
C GLN A 38 -21.83 9.38 -12.29
N GLY A 39 -22.86 8.63 -11.90
CA GLY A 39 -22.88 7.85 -10.66
C GLY A 39 -23.09 8.70 -9.39
N TYR A 40 -22.90 8.04 -8.24
CA TYR A 40 -23.14 8.59 -6.91
C TYR A 40 -21.93 8.38 -6.01
N ILE A 41 -21.76 9.27 -5.05
CA ILE A 41 -20.83 9.13 -3.92
C ILE A 41 -21.62 8.90 -2.63
N CYS A 42 -21.01 8.24 -1.66
CA CYS A 42 -21.53 8.16 -0.30
C CYS A 42 -20.95 9.30 0.53
N VAL A 43 -21.83 10.16 1.06
CA VAL A 43 -21.43 11.36 1.80
C VAL A 43 -21.17 11.01 3.26
N CYS A 44 -19.94 11.28 3.71
CA CYS A 44 -19.54 11.16 5.12
C CYS A 44 -19.23 12.53 5.72
N ASN A 45 -19.38 12.65 7.04
CA ASN A 45 -19.04 13.81 7.86
C ASN A 45 -18.69 13.37 9.30
N SER A 46 -18.55 14.31 10.22
CA SER A 46 -18.18 14.04 11.62
C SER A 46 -19.18 13.15 12.37
N THR A 47 -20.46 13.15 12.01
CA THR A 47 -21.51 12.40 12.71
C THR A 47 -21.98 11.16 11.96
N TYR A 48 -21.69 11.06 10.66
CA TYR A 48 -22.20 9.99 9.80
C TYR A 48 -21.18 9.53 8.76
N CYS A 49 -21.08 8.22 8.56
CA CYS A 49 -20.44 7.59 7.41
C CYS A 49 -20.99 6.17 7.27
N ASP A 50 -21.11 5.68 6.04
CA ASP A 50 -21.54 4.31 5.78
C ASP A 50 -20.50 3.28 6.25
N THR A 51 -21.00 2.10 6.63
CA THR A 51 -20.18 1.01 7.17
C THR A 51 -20.53 -0.30 6.49
N ILE A 52 -19.56 -1.21 6.45
CA ILE A 52 -19.72 -2.55 5.90
C ILE A 52 -19.38 -3.53 7.01
N GLY A 53 -20.27 -4.47 7.28
CA GLY A 53 -20.06 -5.48 8.29
C GLY A 53 -19.12 -6.56 7.76
N ARG A 54 -18.19 -7.03 8.60
CA ARG A 54 -17.45 -8.24 8.29
C ARG A 54 -18.45 -9.41 8.19
N PRO A 55 -18.55 -10.10 7.04
CA PRO A 55 -19.54 -11.17 6.88
C PRO A 55 -19.29 -12.31 7.86
N ALA A 56 -20.33 -12.70 8.59
CA ALA A 56 -20.29 -13.87 9.45
C ALA A 56 -20.23 -15.16 8.61
N GLN A 57 -19.66 -16.23 9.18
CA GLN A 57 -19.67 -17.53 8.51
C GLN A 57 -21.11 -18.02 8.33
N LEU A 58 -21.51 -18.26 7.07
CA LEU A 58 -22.82 -18.81 6.75
C LEU A 58 -22.87 -20.34 6.85
N ALA A 59 -24.08 -20.86 7.05
CA ALA A 59 -24.36 -22.28 6.93
C ALA A 59 -24.11 -22.80 5.49
N ARG A 60 -23.79 -24.09 5.36
CA ARG A 60 -23.56 -24.73 4.05
C ARG A 60 -24.78 -24.54 3.15
N GLY A 61 -24.54 -24.17 1.90
CA GLY A 61 -25.59 -23.94 0.90
C GLY A 61 -26.04 -22.48 0.80
N LEU A 62 -25.50 -21.59 1.63
CA LEU A 62 -25.74 -20.14 1.56
C LEU A 62 -24.52 -19.40 1.02
N PHE A 63 -24.74 -18.20 0.48
CA PHE A 63 -23.68 -17.30 0.06
C PHE A 63 -24.04 -15.83 0.36
N HIS A 64 -23.02 -15.01 0.61
CA HIS A 64 -23.17 -13.56 0.62
C HIS A 64 -23.07 -12.99 -0.79
N TRP A 65 -23.91 -12.00 -1.08
CA TRP A 65 -23.89 -11.24 -2.32
C TRP A 65 -23.75 -9.76 -1.98
N TYR A 66 -22.60 -9.19 -2.34
CA TYR A 66 -22.35 -7.76 -2.26
C TYR A 66 -22.39 -7.17 -3.66
N SER A 67 -23.10 -6.06 -3.83
CA SER A 67 -23.21 -5.39 -5.12
C SER A 67 -23.24 -3.88 -4.98
N THR A 68 -22.70 -3.20 -5.98
CA THR A 68 -22.71 -1.74 -6.11
C THR A 68 -23.18 -1.39 -7.51
N SER A 69 -24.07 -0.42 -7.63
CA SER A 69 -24.59 0.03 -8.92
C SER A 69 -25.02 1.50 -8.85
N ASN A 70 -25.40 2.09 -9.99
CA ASN A 70 -25.96 3.44 -10.01
C ASN A 70 -27.29 3.55 -9.25
N SER A 71 -28.10 2.48 -9.19
CA SER A 71 -29.36 2.48 -8.43
C SER A 71 -29.18 2.11 -6.97
N THR A 72 -28.05 1.47 -6.62
CA THR A 72 -27.69 1.08 -5.24
C THR A 72 -26.24 1.47 -4.94
N PRO A 73 -25.95 2.77 -4.71
CA PRO A 73 -24.61 3.24 -4.34
C PRO A 73 -24.16 2.66 -3.00
N GLY A 74 -22.86 2.42 -2.85
CA GLY A 74 -22.29 1.72 -1.70
C GLY A 74 -22.39 0.19 -1.84
N PHE A 75 -22.24 -0.53 -0.73
CA PHE A 75 -22.23 -1.99 -0.71
C PHE A 75 -23.60 -2.54 -0.31
N SER A 76 -24.43 -2.86 -1.30
CA SER A 76 -25.71 -3.53 -1.06
C SER A 76 -25.45 -5.01 -0.75
N HIS A 77 -25.85 -5.44 0.45
CA HIS A 77 -25.66 -6.79 0.95
C HIS A 77 -26.96 -7.59 0.92
N THR A 78 -26.90 -8.81 0.39
CA THR A 78 -27.96 -9.81 0.51
C THR A 78 -27.34 -11.19 0.75
N THR A 79 -28.16 -12.13 1.25
CA THR A 79 -27.77 -13.54 1.36
C THR A 79 -28.61 -14.37 0.41
N GLY A 80 -27.96 -15.24 -0.35
CA GLY A 80 -28.59 -16.16 -1.30
C GLY A 80 -28.43 -17.62 -0.90
N THR A 81 -29.14 -18.49 -1.63
CA THR A 81 -29.08 -19.95 -1.46
C THR A 81 -28.59 -20.59 -2.76
N PHE A 82 -27.68 -21.56 -2.65
CA PHE A 82 -27.32 -22.41 -3.78
C PHE A 82 -28.48 -23.37 -4.06
N GLN A 83 -28.96 -23.37 -5.30
CA GLN A 83 -30.01 -24.28 -5.76
C GLN A 83 -29.41 -25.36 -6.66
N PRO A 84 -29.78 -26.64 -6.50
CA PRO A 84 -29.37 -27.68 -7.42
C PRO A 84 -30.07 -27.47 -8.77
N VAL A 85 -29.28 -27.17 -9.81
CA VAL A 85 -29.78 -27.06 -11.19
C VAL A 85 -29.42 -28.34 -11.94
N PRO A 86 -30.38 -29.20 -12.29
CA PRO A 86 -30.11 -30.51 -12.89
C PRO A 86 -29.54 -30.43 -14.31
N SER A 87 -29.87 -29.37 -15.06
CA SER A 87 -29.33 -29.11 -16.40
C SER A 87 -29.42 -27.63 -16.75
N PHE A 88 -28.39 -27.08 -17.40
CA PHE A 88 -28.44 -25.78 -18.05
C PHE A 88 -28.98 -25.98 -19.46
N SER A 89 -30.30 -25.87 -19.65
CA SER A 89 -30.97 -26.23 -20.90
C SER A 89 -31.27 -25.06 -21.83
N ASN A 90 -31.04 -23.82 -21.39
CA ASN A 90 -31.32 -22.64 -22.18
C ASN A 90 -30.03 -22.14 -22.84
N SER A 91 -30.06 -21.98 -24.17
CA SER A 91 -28.89 -21.54 -24.95
C SER A 91 -28.45 -20.11 -24.62
N SER A 92 -29.26 -19.34 -23.88
CA SER A 92 -28.92 -17.99 -23.41
C SER A 92 -28.18 -17.95 -22.07
N ASP A 93 -28.02 -19.07 -21.36
CA ASP A 93 -27.44 -19.08 -20.02
C ASP A 93 -25.91 -18.86 -20.07
N VAL A 94 -25.43 -17.97 -19.19
CA VAL A 94 -23.99 -17.78 -18.96
C VAL A 94 -23.60 -18.58 -17.73
N VAL A 95 -22.77 -19.61 -17.93
CA VAL A 95 -22.36 -20.54 -16.86
C VAL A 95 -20.90 -20.33 -16.51
N PHE A 96 -20.64 -19.90 -15.28
CA PHE A 96 -19.30 -19.82 -14.69
C PHE A 96 -18.99 -21.10 -13.89
N LYS A 97 -17.91 -21.79 -14.24
CA LYS A 97 -17.45 -23.00 -13.54
C LYS A 97 -16.16 -22.71 -12.79
N VAL A 98 -16.17 -22.94 -11.48
CA VAL A 98 -14.99 -22.79 -10.61
C VAL A 98 -14.34 -24.15 -10.41
N ASN A 99 -13.06 -24.29 -10.77
CA ASN A 99 -12.27 -25.49 -10.51
C ASN A 99 -11.32 -25.24 -9.33
N ALA A 100 -11.72 -25.66 -8.13
CA ALA A 100 -10.94 -25.47 -6.90
C ALA A 100 -9.64 -26.30 -6.84
N SER A 101 -9.41 -27.23 -7.77
CA SER A 101 -8.17 -28.00 -7.85
C SER A 101 -7.04 -27.25 -8.56
N VAL A 102 -7.38 -26.17 -9.28
CA VAL A 102 -6.41 -25.30 -9.97
C VAL A 102 -6.15 -24.10 -9.07
N GLN A 103 -4.99 -24.08 -8.41
CA GLN A 103 -4.53 -22.97 -7.58
C GLN A 103 -3.62 -22.05 -8.39
N LEU A 104 -3.74 -20.74 -8.16
CA LEU A 104 -2.91 -19.71 -8.77
C LEU A 104 -2.12 -18.96 -7.68
N GLN A 105 -1.88 -17.66 -7.84
CA GLN A 105 -1.14 -16.84 -6.88
C GLN A 105 -1.87 -16.65 -5.54
N GLU A 106 -1.10 -16.50 -4.48
CA GLU A 106 -1.60 -15.95 -3.21
C GLU A 106 -1.84 -14.44 -3.34
N ILE A 107 -2.93 -13.95 -2.72
CA ILE A 107 -3.24 -12.53 -2.68
C ILE A 107 -2.65 -11.90 -1.43
N LEU A 108 -1.65 -11.03 -1.60
CA LEU A 108 -0.96 -10.37 -0.50
C LEU A 108 -1.80 -9.30 0.19
N GLY A 109 -2.69 -8.64 -0.54
CA GLY A 109 -3.55 -7.60 0.00
C GLY A 109 -3.98 -6.57 -1.03
N PHE A 110 -4.75 -5.61 -0.53
CA PHE A 110 -5.22 -4.43 -1.27
C PHE A 110 -5.04 -3.20 -0.38
N GLY A 111 -4.83 -2.05 -1.00
CA GLY A 111 -4.84 -0.81 -0.26
C GLY A 111 -4.45 0.42 -1.06
N ALA A 112 -3.82 1.38 -0.38
CA ALA A 112 -3.56 2.73 -0.89
C ALA A 112 -2.19 3.26 -0.43
N SER A 113 -1.81 4.44 -0.92
CA SER A 113 -0.54 5.09 -0.59
C SER A 113 -0.74 6.20 0.45
N PHE A 114 0.11 6.25 1.47
CA PHE A 114 0.22 7.35 2.43
C PHE A 114 1.11 8.46 1.85
N THR A 115 0.61 9.19 0.85
CA THR A 115 1.30 10.36 0.29
C THR A 115 1.12 11.59 1.19
N ASP A 116 2.00 12.60 1.05
CA ASP A 116 1.87 13.86 1.79
C ASP A 116 0.48 14.50 1.57
N ASN A 117 0.03 14.58 0.31
CA ASN A 117 -1.30 15.11 0.01
C ASN A 117 -2.44 14.29 0.65
N SER A 118 -2.32 12.97 0.74
CA SER A 118 -3.34 12.16 1.44
C SER A 118 -3.43 12.54 2.91
N GLY A 119 -2.30 12.72 3.59
CA GLY A 119 -2.26 13.14 4.99
C GLY A 119 -2.71 14.59 5.19
N ILE A 120 -2.36 15.50 4.26
CA ILE A 120 -2.86 16.89 4.26
C ILE A 120 -4.39 16.90 4.17
N LEU A 121 -4.98 16.19 3.21
CA LEU A 121 -6.43 16.12 3.02
C LEU A 121 -7.13 15.52 4.24
N ILE A 122 -6.61 14.43 4.82
CA ILE A 122 -7.18 13.84 6.03
C ILE A 122 -7.08 14.84 7.18
N SER A 123 -5.92 15.48 7.37
CA SER A 123 -5.71 16.46 8.45
C SER A 123 -6.60 17.68 8.38
N SER A 124 -7.08 18.04 7.19
CA SER A 124 -8.02 19.14 6.99
C SER A 124 -9.44 18.85 7.48
N LEU A 125 -9.77 17.57 7.76
CA LEU A 125 -11.06 17.17 8.29
C LEU A 125 -11.12 17.36 9.82
N PRO A 126 -12.31 17.61 10.39
CA PRO A 126 -12.51 17.50 11.84
C PRO A 126 -12.14 16.10 12.35
N GLU A 127 -11.59 15.99 13.56
CA GLU A 127 -11.07 14.72 14.12
C GLU A 127 -12.07 13.55 14.03
N ALA A 128 -13.35 13.79 14.31
CA ALA A 128 -14.37 12.75 14.21
C ALA A 128 -14.58 12.24 12.77
N ALA A 129 -14.45 13.11 11.76
CA ALA A 129 -14.49 12.72 10.36
C ALA A 129 -13.19 12.01 9.94
N GLN A 130 -12.03 12.39 10.48
CA GLN A 130 -10.78 11.65 10.28
C GLN A 130 -10.89 10.21 10.78
N GLN A 131 -11.43 10.02 11.99
CA GLN A 131 -11.61 8.68 12.55
C GLN A 131 -12.50 7.82 11.68
N LYS A 132 -13.63 8.35 11.19
CA LYS A 132 -14.51 7.64 10.27
C LYS A 132 -13.82 7.30 8.95
N PHE A 133 -13.04 8.22 8.38
CA PHE A 133 -12.27 7.96 7.17
C PHE A 133 -11.26 6.82 7.34
N ILE A 134 -10.51 6.83 8.45
CA ILE A 134 -9.55 5.77 8.77
C ILE A 134 -10.27 4.44 9.00
N GLU A 135 -11.40 4.44 9.72
CA GLU A 135 -12.22 3.25 9.94
C GLU A 135 -12.76 2.67 8.62
N SER A 136 -13.26 3.52 7.70
CA SER A 136 -13.78 3.08 6.40
C SER A 136 -12.75 2.32 5.56
N TYR A 137 -11.47 2.70 5.62
CA TYR A 137 -10.41 2.06 4.86
C TYR A 137 -9.75 0.89 5.57
N PHE A 138 -9.48 1.01 6.87
CA PHE A 138 -8.61 0.09 7.61
C PHE A 138 -9.34 -0.69 8.71
N GLY A 139 -10.45 -0.15 9.19
CA GLY A 139 -11.21 -0.68 10.30
C GLY A 139 -12.08 -1.88 9.93
N VAL A 140 -12.57 -2.56 10.96
CA VAL A 140 -13.38 -3.79 10.82
C VAL A 140 -14.80 -3.51 10.30
N THR A 141 -15.24 -2.25 10.36
CA THR A 141 -16.51 -1.78 9.79
C THR A 141 -16.33 -1.12 8.41
N GLY A 142 -15.17 -1.33 7.78
CA GLY A 142 -14.80 -0.79 6.48
C GLY A 142 -14.34 -1.87 5.51
N ILE A 143 -13.48 -1.50 4.56
CA ILE A 143 -12.96 -2.42 3.52
C ILE A 143 -11.66 -3.13 3.89
N GLU A 144 -11.19 -2.95 5.13
CA GLU A 144 -10.05 -3.68 5.73
C GLU A 144 -8.77 -3.73 4.88
N TYR A 145 -8.29 -2.60 4.37
CA TYR A 145 -7.01 -2.53 3.63
C TYR A 145 -5.84 -3.12 4.42
N THR A 146 -4.99 -3.90 3.73
CA THR A 146 -3.89 -4.66 4.32
C THR A 146 -2.53 -4.45 3.64
N LEU A 147 -2.48 -3.76 2.51
CA LEU A 147 -1.23 -3.48 1.78
C LEU A 147 -1.18 -2.02 1.37
N CYS A 148 -0.24 -1.27 1.94
CA CYS A 148 -0.10 0.16 1.70
C CYS A 148 1.28 0.54 1.21
N ARG A 149 1.36 1.66 0.50
CA ARG A 149 2.61 2.24 0.00
C ARG A 149 2.98 3.49 0.80
N VAL A 150 4.26 3.66 1.09
CA VAL A 150 4.81 4.82 1.82
C VAL A 150 5.92 5.45 0.99
N PRO A 151 5.73 6.65 0.43
CA PRO A 151 6.81 7.36 -0.23
C PRO A 151 7.97 7.65 0.74
N ILE A 152 9.20 7.55 0.25
CA ILE A 152 10.41 7.99 0.96
C ILE A 152 10.79 9.35 0.38
N GLY A 153 10.65 10.42 1.18
CA GLY A 153 10.73 11.80 0.69
C GLY A 153 9.51 12.22 -0.14
N GLY A 154 9.69 13.28 -0.93
CA GLY A 154 8.61 13.90 -1.70
C GLY A 154 8.28 13.22 -3.02
N THR A 155 7.03 13.38 -3.46
CA THR A 155 6.47 12.87 -4.71
C THR A 155 5.85 14.01 -5.53
N ASP A 156 5.24 13.69 -6.67
CA ASP A 156 4.37 14.59 -7.41
C ASP A 156 3.09 14.99 -6.63
N PHE A 157 2.73 14.22 -5.59
CA PHE A 157 1.67 14.50 -4.61
C PHE A 157 2.21 15.09 -3.30
N SER A 158 3.29 15.87 -3.39
CA SER A 158 3.86 16.61 -2.27
C SER A 158 3.75 18.12 -2.49
N PRO A 159 3.64 18.92 -1.41
CA PRO A 159 3.52 20.39 -1.54
C PRO A 159 4.80 21.04 -2.07
N ARG A 160 5.93 20.34 -2.00
CA ARG A 160 7.24 20.78 -2.47
C ARG A 160 8.08 19.59 -2.93
N VAL A 161 9.13 19.88 -3.66
CA VAL A 161 10.18 18.90 -4.02
C VAL A 161 11.17 18.81 -2.87
N TYR A 162 11.41 17.60 -2.36
CA TYR A 162 12.36 17.38 -1.27
C TYR A 162 12.83 15.93 -1.19
N THR A 163 13.98 15.74 -0.57
CA THR A 163 14.44 14.44 -0.09
C THR A 163 14.65 14.48 1.42
N LEU A 164 15.06 13.36 2.00
CA LEU A 164 15.39 13.27 3.41
C LEU A 164 16.85 13.66 3.68
N ASP A 165 17.62 14.05 2.65
CA ASP A 165 19.00 14.51 2.77
C ASP A 165 19.39 15.47 1.64
N ASP A 166 18.92 16.71 1.73
CA ASP A 166 19.17 17.75 0.73
C ASP A 166 20.47 18.54 0.97
N PHE A 167 21.31 18.15 1.94
CA PHE A 167 22.58 18.82 2.22
C PHE A 167 23.69 18.36 1.25
N PRO A 168 24.46 19.29 0.64
CA PRO A 168 25.40 18.92 -0.41
C PRO A 168 26.55 18.05 0.10
N ASN A 169 26.91 17.03 -0.70
CA ASN A 169 28.06 16.14 -0.47
C ASN A 169 27.99 15.33 0.84
N ASP A 170 26.80 15.05 1.36
CA ASP A 170 26.62 14.30 2.60
C ASP A 170 26.73 12.77 2.40
N GLY A 171 27.91 12.31 1.96
CA GLY A 171 28.14 10.87 1.71
C GLY A 171 27.91 9.97 2.92
N HIS A 172 27.97 10.53 4.14
CA HIS A 172 27.77 9.84 5.41
C HIS A 172 26.35 9.98 5.98
N LEU A 173 25.47 10.77 5.36
CA LEU A 173 24.09 11.02 5.80
C LEU A 173 24.02 11.61 7.22
N GLU A 174 24.92 12.55 7.54
CA GLU A 174 24.95 13.28 8.81
C GLU A 174 23.75 14.24 8.97
N HIS A 175 23.22 14.72 7.85
CA HIS A 175 22.10 15.64 7.75
C HIS A 175 20.78 14.96 7.37
N PHE A 176 20.78 13.62 7.22
CA PHE A 176 19.55 12.88 6.96
C PHE A 176 18.53 13.12 8.08
N ASN A 177 17.33 13.53 7.71
CA ASN A 177 16.24 13.73 8.65
C ASN A 177 14.87 13.46 8.03
N LEU A 178 13.96 12.93 8.85
CA LEU A 178 12.54 12.95 8.52
C LEU A 178 12.05 14.40 8.51
N THR A 179 11.11 14.72 7.62
CA THR A 179 10.62 16.10 7.46
C THR A 179 9.26 16.30 8.12
N GLU A 180 8.78 17.55 8.10
CA GLU A 180 7.45 17.90 8.60
C GLU A 180 6.35 17.04 7.95
N GLU A 181 6.49 16.69 6.67
CA GLU A 181 5.55 15.84 5.96
C GLU A 181 5.49 14.41 6.54
N ASP A 182 6.62 13.84 6.95
CA ASP A 182 6.63 12.56 7.67
C ASP A 182 5.89 12.67 9.00
N PHE A 183 6.22 13.70 9.80
CA PHE A 183 5.72 13.84 11.17
C PHE A 183 4.25 14.26 11.26
N TYR A 184 3.75 15.06 10.32
CA TYR A 184 2.38 15.58 10.35
C TYR A 184 1.42 14.82 9.43
N TYR A 185 1.90 14.25 8.32
CA TYR A 185 1.02 13.73 7.27
C TYR A 185 1.18 12.23 6.98
N LYS A 186 2.29 11.59 7.35
CA LYS A 186 2.48 10.16 7.07
C LYS A 186 2.42 9.31 8.33
N ILE A 187 3.36 9.52 9.25
CA ILE A 187 3.50 8.73 10.47
C ILE A 187 2.21 8.70 11.31
N PRO A 188 1.52 9.84 11.57
CA PRO A 188 0.31 9.81 12.39
C PRO A 188 -0.80 8.95 11.78
N TYR A 189 -1.01 9.05 10.46
CA TYR A 189 -2.09 8.32 9.79
C TYR A 189 -1.76 6.86 9.54
N ILE A 190 -0.48 6.52 9.31
CA ILE A 190 -0.02 5.13 9.33
C ILE A 190 -0.32 4.50 10.70
N LYS A 191 -0.01 5.21 11.80
CA LYS A 191 -0.30 4.72 13.17
C LYS A 191 -1.80 4.59 13.44
N LYS A 192 -2.62 5.58 13.04
CA LYS A 192 -4.09 5.49 13.16
C LYS A 192 -4.63 4.28 12.37
N ALA A 193 -4.14 4.05 11.16
CA ALA A 193 -4.52 2.89 10.34
C ALA A 193 -4.11 1.56 10.98
N MET A 194 -2.87 1.45 11.47
CA MET A 194 -2.38 0.24 12.17
C MET A 194 -3.20 -0.05 13.42
N ALA A 195 -3.64 0.97 14.16
CA ALA A 195 -4.40 0.82 15.40
C ALA A 195 -5.80 0.24 15.18
N VAL A 196 -6.47 0.58 14.06
CA VAL A 196 -7.82 0.07 13.75
C VAL A 196 -7.80 -1.22 12.92
N SER A 197 -6.68 -1.55 12.30
CA SER A 197 -6.57 -2.72 11.42
C SER A 197 -6.64 -4.03 12.20
N GLY A 198 -7.72 -4.79 12.00
CA GLY A 198 -7.88 -6.12 12.59
C GLY A 198 -7.03 -7.22 11.92
N ARG A 199 -6.43 -6.96 10.76
CA ARG A 199 -5.64 -7.92 9.96
C ARG A 199 -4.15 -7.56 9.88
N GLY A 200 -3.77 -6.41 10.42
CA GLY A 200 -2.45 -5.81 10.22
C GLY A 200 -2.29 -5.22 8.82
N ILE A 201 -1.28 -4.38 8.67
CA ILE A 201 -0.96 -3.68 7.43
C ILE A 201 0.48 -3.98 7.04
N ARG A 202 0.70 -4.36 5.79
CA ARG A 202 2.02 -4.45 5.18
C ARG A 202 2.35 -3.13 4.50
N LEU A 203 3.51 -2.56 4.83
CA LEU A 203 3.97 -1.30 4.25
C LEU A 203 5.09 -1.54 3.24
N MET A 204 4.89 -1.11 2.01
CA MET A 204 5.92 -1.04 0.98
C MET A 204 6.41 0.39 0.87
N ALA A 205 7.71 0.63 1.03
CA ALA A 205 8.27 1.96 0.85
C ALA A 205 9.00 2.13 -0.50
N CYS A 206 8.95 3.33 -1.05
CA CYS A 206 9.53 3.64 -2.36
C CYS A 206 9.98 5.10 -2.48
N THR A 207 11.17 5.33 -3.04
CA THR A 207 11.69 6.66 -3.39
C THR A 207 11.26 7.08 -4.78
N TRP A 208 10.85 8.34 -4.95
CA TRP A 208 10.71 8.95 -6.28
C TRP A 208 12.05 9.43 -6.81
N MET A 209 12.86 10.05 -5.97
CA MET A 209 14.14 10.61 -6.36
C MET A 209 15.24 10.35 -5.32
N ALA A 210 16.49 10.28 -5.79
CA ALA A 210 17.66 10.48 -4.96
C ALA A 210 17.93 11.98 -4.74
N PRO A 211 18.61 12.35 -3.63
CA PRO A 211 19.10 13.71 -3.43
C PRO A 211 19.84 14.24 -4.66
N TRP A 212 19.60 15.50 -5.00
CA TRP A 212 20.18 16.15 -6.18
C TRP A 212 21.71 15.98 -6.27
N TRP A 213 22.42 16.08 -5.13
CA TRP A 213 23.88 15.98 -5.08
C TRP A 213 24.40 14.56 -5.40
N MET A 214 23.55 13.53 -5.34
CA MET A 214 23.89 12.17 -5.78
C MET A 214 23.74 11.96 -7.29
N LYS A 215 23.20 12.94 -8.02
CA LYS A 215 22.78 12.80 -9.43
C LYS A 215 23.70 13.52 -10.40
N ASP A 216 23.81 12.99 -11.61
CA ASP A 216 24.67 13.49 -12.69
C ASP A 216 24.47 14.99 -12.97
N ASN A 217 23.21 15.43 -12.99
CA ASN A 217 22.80 16.78 -13.32
C ASN A 217 22.60 17.72 -12.12
N GLN A 218 22.88 17.27 -10.89
CA GLN A 218 22.68 18.06 -9.66
C GLN A 218 21.25 18.61 -9.53
N ASN A 219 20.25 17.81 -9.89
CA ASN A 219 18.84 18.20 -9.87
C ASN A 219 17.97 17.12 -9.17
N ASN A 220 16.96 17.58 -8.44
CA ASN A 220 15.97 16.71 -7.79
C ASN A 220 15.03 16.03 -8.80
N TYR A 221 14.79 16.64 -9.97
CA TYR A 221 14.02 16.01 -11.05
C TYR A 221 14.86 15.04 -11.90
N ARG A 222 14.31 14.51 -13.00
CA ARG A 222 14.95 13.53 -13.90
C ARG A 222 16.49 13.63 -13.99
N GLY A 223 17.18 12.57 -13.60
CA GLY A 223 18.65 12.45 -13.65
C GLY A 223 19.13 11.06 -13.26
N TYR A 224 20.36 10.73 -13.63
CA TYR A 224 20.97 9.44 -13.31
C TYR A 224 21.67 9.49 -11.96
N LEU A 225 21.51 8.42 -11.17
CA LEU A 225 22.30 8.23 -9.95
C LEU A 225 23.77 7.99 -10.34
N ARG A 226 24.70 8.76 -9.76
CA ARG A 226 26.13 8.58 -10.03
C ARG A 226 26.65 7.34 -9.30
N ALA A 227 27.52 6.58 -9.97
CA ALA A 227 28.07 5.32 -9.44
C ALA A 227 28.81 5.47 -8.11
N ASN A 228 29.51 6.60 -7.90
CA ASN A 228 30.21 6.90 -6.65
C ASN A 228 29.27 7.10 -5.45
N HIS A 229 27.97 7.31 -5.67
CA HIS A 229 26.96 7.49 -4.62
C HIS A 229 26.10 6.25 -4.36
N TYR A 230 26.32 5.13 -5.06
CA TYR A 230 25.52 3.91 -4.88
C TYR A 230 25.51 3.38 -3.45
N HIS A 231 26.65 3.46 -2.75
CA HIS A 231 26.74 3.04 -1.36
C HIS A 231 25.94 3.96 -0.43
N SER A 232 26.10 5.29 -0.56
CA SER A 232 25.34 6.28 0.20
C SER A 232 23.84 6.21 -0.10
N TRP A 233 23.46 5.93 -1.35
CA TRP A 233 22.07 5.74 -1.75
C TRP A 233 21.43 4.50 -1.11
N ALA A 234 22.18 3.40 -0.96
CA ALA A 234 21.75 2.26 -0.16
C ALA A 234 21.61 2.64 1.32
N LYS A 235 22.59 3.36 1.88
CA LYS A 235 22.54 3.85 3.26
C LYS A 235 21.31 4.73 3.52
N TYR A 236 20.89 5.53 2.54
CA TYR A 236 19.72 6.41 2.62
C TYR A 236 18.43 5.61 2.86
N HIS A 237 18.28 4.47 2.18
CA HIS A 237 17.14 3.57 2.40
C HIS A 237 17.21 2.89 3.76
N ILE A 238 18.40 2.46 4.20
CA ILE A 238 18.57 1.86 5.53
C ILE A 238 18.22 2.89 6.61
N ARG A 239 18.67 4.14 6.47
CA ARG A 239 18.37 5.19 7.45
C ARG A 239 16.87 5.47 7.52
N PHE A 240 16.17 5.46 6.39
CA PHE A 240 14.70 5.54 6.39
C PHE A 240 14.06 4.39 7.18
N LEU A 241 14.50 3.15 6.97
CA LEU A 241 13.99 1.98 7.71
C LEU A 241 14.23 2.15 9.23
N GLU A 242 15.44 2.57 9.61
CA GLU A 242 15.79 2.83 11.01
C GLU A 242 14.91 3.92 11.63
N GLU A 243 14.75 5.07 10.96
CA GLU A 243 13.95 6.17 11.50
C GLU A 243 12.46 5.81 11.60
N TYR A 244 11.89 5.08 10.63
CA TYR A 244 10.50 4.61 10.72
C TYR A 244 10.32 3.53 11.78
N GLN A 245 11.29 2.63 11.95
CA GLN A 245 11.27 1.63 13.02
C GLN A 245 11.32 2.30 14.41
N LYS A 246 12.08 3.38 14.61
CA LYS A 246 12.04 4.18 15.86
C LYS A 246 10.66 4.76 16.15
N GLN A 247 9.85 4.97 15.11
CA GLN A 247 8.46 5.40 15.25
C GLN A 247 7.51 4.22 15.51
N GLY A 248 7.99 2.98 15.57
CA GLY A 248 7.18 1.77 15.70
C GLY A 248 6.49 1.35 14.40
N ILE A 249 7.07 1.72 13.24
CA ILE A 249 6.53 1.41 11.92
C ILE A 249 7.53 0.50 11.20
N ASP A 250 7.17 -0.76 11.03
CA ASP A 250 7.97 -1.72 10.27
C ASP A 250 7.61 -1.71 8.78
N ILE A 251 8.62 -1.69 7.92
CA ILE A 251 8.47 -1.73 6.47
C ILE A 251 8.61 -3.17 5.99
N TRP A 252 7.58 -3.68 5.32
CA TRP A 252 7.56 -5.04 4.78
C TRP A 252 8.40 -5.18 3.51
N ALA A 253 8.39 -4.16 2.65
CA ALA A 253 9.13 -4.18 1.38
C ALA A 253 9.70 -2.82 0.99
N LEU A 254 10.82 -2.83 0.27
CA LEU A 254 11.38 -1.68 -0.43
C LEU A 254 11.31 -1.90 -1.94
N SER A 255 10.89 -0.86 -2.66
CA SER A 255 11.08 -0.77 -4.10
C SER A 255 12.47 -0.24 -4.43
N GLY A 256 13.02 -0.64 -5.57
CA GLY A 256 14.25 -0.07 -6.12
C GLY A 256 14.09 1.31 -6.79
N GLY A 257 12.90 1.91 -6.73
CA GLY A 257 12.61 3.26 -7.20
C GLY A 257 11.28 3.33 -7.96
N ASN A 258 10.57 4.45 -7.82
CA ASN A 258 9.32 4.69 -8.52
C ASN A 258 9.59 5.02 -9.99
N GLU A 259 8.92 4.31 -10.91
CA GLU A 259 8.86 4.66 -12.34
C GLU A 259 10.23 4.93 -13.00
N VAL A 260 11.18 4.05 -12.68
CA VAL A 260 12.58 4.17 -13.10
C VAL A 260 12.78 4.08 -14.62
N MET A 261 11.86 3.45 -15.37
CA MET A 261 11.86 3.34 -16.83
C MET A 261 10.97 4.36 -17.53
N LEU A 262 9.79 4.66 -17.00
CA LEU A 262 8.86 5.60 -17.63
C LEU A 262 9.53 6.93 -17.92
N THR A 263 10.30 7.41 -16.96
CA THR A 263 11.01 8.69 -17.02
C THR A 263 12.11 8.71 -18.09
N PHE A 264 12.54 7.56 -18.65
CA PHE A 264 13.38 7.51 -19.85
C PHE A 264 12.64 7.88 -21.13
N VAL A 265 11.37 7.50 -21.25
CA VAL A 265 10.59 7.61 -22.49
C VAL A 265 9.66 8.82 -22.53
N LEU A 266 9.45 9.49 -21.39
CA LEU A 266 8.65 10.71 -21.35
C LEU A 266 9.33 11.88 -22.07
N PRO A 267 8.55 12.73 -22.78
CA PRO A 267 9.06 13.93 -23.41
C PRO A 267 9.79 14.83 -22.42
N VAL A 268 10.82 15.54 -22.91
CA VAL A 268 11.62 16.51 -22.14
C VAL A 268 10.76 17.57 -21.45
N ALA A 269 9.58 17.89 -22.01
CA ALA A 269 8.61 18.81 -21.40
C ALA A 269 8.07 18.36 -20.02
N LEU A 270 8.19 17.07 -19.68
CA LEU A 270 7.84 16.50 -18.38
C LEU A 270 9.09 16.28 -17.49
N ASN A 271 10.21 16.95 -17.79
CA ASN A 271 11.45 16.83 -17.02
C ASN A 271 11.34 17.33 -15.57
N SER A 272 10.25 18.00 -15.18
CA SER A 272 9.98 18.41 -13.80
C SER A 272 9.36 17.30 -12.94
N LEU A 273 9.33 16.06 -13.41
CA LEU A 273 8.90 14.93 -12.60
C LEU A 273 10.01 14.48 -11.65
N ASN A 274 9.62 14.37 -10.38
CA ASN A 274 10.39 13.78 -9.30
C ASN A 274 10.79 12.35 -9.68
N SER A 275 12.05 12.13 -10.08
CA SER A 275 12.48 10.85 -10.63
C SER A 275 13.97 10.60 -10.50
N THR A 276 14.34 9.32 -10.45
CA THR A 276 15.73 8.85 -10.60
C THR A 276 15.79 7.76 -11.64
N LEU A 277 16.62 7.98 -12.65
CA LEU A 277 16.80 7.06 -13.76
C LEU A 277 17.70 5.91 -13.35
N VAL A 278 17.17 4.69 -13.43
CA VAL A 278 17.90 3.46 -13.14
C VAL A 278 17.54 2.41 -14.17
N THR A 279 18.53 1.77 -14.78
CA THR A 279 18.30 0.63 -15.69
C THR A 279 18.28 -0.68 -14.91
N ALA A 280 17.70 -1.74 -15.49
CA ALA A 280 17.62 -3.05 -14.84
C ALA A 280 18.99 -3.61 -14.37
N PRO A 281 20.07 -3.58 -15.18
CA PRO A 281 21.39 -4.02 -14.73
C PRO A 281 21.95 -3.20 -13.57
N ILE A 282 21.71 -1.88 -13.56
CA ILE A 282 22.17 -0.99 -12.48
C ILE A 282 21.39 -1.27 -11.20
N GLN A 283 20.05 -1.41 -11.26
CA GLN A 283 19.25 -1.73 -10.07
C GLN A 283 19.68 -3.07 -9.48
N ARG A 284 19.94 -4.09 -10.32
CA ARG A 284 20.45 -5.38 -9.87
C ARG A 284 21.80 -5.24 -9.15
N TYR A 285 22.74 -4.55 -9.78
CA TYR A 285 24.06 -4.31 -9.21
C TYR A 285 23.95 -3.58 -7.87
N TRP A 286 23.13 -2.52 -7.81
CA TRP A 286 22.88 -1.77 -6.59
C TRP A 286 22.26 -2.63 -5.48
N PHE A 287 21.26 -3.45 -5.80
CA PHE A 287 20.64 -4.38 -4.85
C PHE A 287 21.67 -5.35 -4.27
N LYS A 288 22.47 -5.98 -5.14
CA LYS A 288 23.40 -7.03 -4.76
C LYS A 288 24.61 -6.49 -3.99
N GLU A 289 25.25 -5.45 -4.50
CA GLU A 289 26.56 -4.99 -4.02
C GLU A 289 26.46 -3.87 -2.97
N HIS A 290 25.33 -3.17 -2.89
CA HIS A 290 25.19 -2.01 -2.00
C HIS A 290 24.04 -2.13 -1.00
N LEU A 291 22.81 -2.42 -1.45
CA LEU A 291 21.63 -2.41 -0.57
C LEU A 291 21.56 -3.66 0.30
N HIS A 292 21.63 -4.86 -0.28
CA HIS A 292 21.47 -6.11 0.47
C HIS A 292 22.51 -6.31 1.57
N PRO A 293 23.81 -6.06 1.37
CA PRO A 293 24.80 -6.14 2.46
C PRO A 293 24.46 -5.23 3.63
N GLN A 294 23.96 -4.02 3.35
CA GLN A 294 23.57 -3.07 4.40
C GLN A 294 22.25 -3.45 5.09
N LEU A 295 21.28 -4.05 4.37
CA LEU A 295 20.09 -4.64 5.00
C LEU A 295 20.48 -5.73 5.99
N VAL A 296 21.42 -6.61 5.64
CA VAL A 296 21.91 -7.65 6.54
C VAL A 296 22.61 -7.04 7.76
N ALA A 297 23.51 -6.07 7.54
CA ALA A 297 24.24 -5.40 8.63
C ALA A 297 23.31 -4.62 9.58
N GLY A 298 22.24 -4.01 9.05
CA GLY A 298 21.25 -3.24 9.80
C GLY A 298 20.10 -4.07 10.39
N ASN A 299 20.15 -5.40 10.36
CA ASN A 299 19.07 -6.28 10.83
C ASN A 299 17.72 -6.13 10.08
N PHE A 300 17.77 -5.70 8.82
CA PHE A 300 16.62 -5.56 7.92
C PHE A 300 16.58 -6.63 6.82
N SER A 301 17.23 -7.77 7.01
CA SER A 301 17.26 -8.89 6.04
C SER A 301 15.87 -9.50 5.74
N HIS A 302 14.89 -9.23 6.60
CA HIS A 302 13.50 -9.64 6.44
C HIS A 302 12.73 -8.78 5.42
N VAL A 303 13.19 -7.56 5.15
CA VAL A 303 12.56 -6.61 4.21
C VAL A 303 12.65 -7.16 2.79
N LYS A 304 11.52 -7.24 2.10
CA LYS A 304 11.44 -7.72 0.71
C LYS A 304 11.90 -6.63 -0.26
N LEU A 305 12.51 -7.05 -1.37
CA LEU A 305 12.88 -6.14 -2.45
C LEU A 305 11.94 -6.31 -3.64
N ILE A 306 11.37 -5.19 -4.10
CA ILE A 306 10.51 -5.11 -5.28
C ILE A 306 11.30 -4.42 -6.39
N VAL A 307 11.32 -5.06 -7.55
CA VAL A 307 12.01 -4.57 -8.75
C VAL A 307 11.02 -3.87 -9.68
N LEU A 308 11.55 -3.07 -10.61
CA LEU A 308 10.80 -2.28 -11.59
C LEU A 308 9.94 -1.16 -11.00
N ASP A 309 8.84 -1.50 -10.30
CA ASP A 309 7.85 -0.56 -9.75
C ASP A 309 7.44 0.54 -10.76
N ASP A 310 7.02 0.07 -11.94
CA ASP A 310 6.75 0.89 -13.13
C ASP A 310 5.65 0.23 -13.99
N MET A 311 5.30 0.88 -15.09
CA MET A 311 4.35 0.42 -16.09
C MET A 311 4.66 -0.99 -16.60
N ARG A 312 3.61 -1.79 -16.71
CA ARG A 312 3.64 -3.19 -17.17
C ARG A 312 4.38 -3.39 -18.49
N ILE A 313 4.38 -2.42 -19.40
CA ILE A 313 5.05 -2.53 -20.72
C ILE A 313 6.56 -2.76 -20.59
N PHE A 314 7.18 -2.26 -19.51
CA PHE A 314 8.60 -2.46 -19.25
C PHE A 314 8.92 -3.81 -18.61
N GLY A 315 7.91 -4.54 -18.11
CA GLY A 315 8.05 -5.82 -17.41
C GLY A 315 8.90 -6.86 -18.17
N PRO A 316 8.60 -7.20 -19.43
CA PRO A 316 9.37 -8.18 -20.19
C PRO A 316 10.85 -7.80 -20.35
N TYR A 317 11.13 -6.53 -20.68
CA TYR A 317 12.49 -6.01 -20.77
C TYR A 317 13.19 -6.10 -19.41
N TRP A 318 12.54 -5.60 -18.36
CA TRP A 318 13.12 -5.53 -17.02
C TRP A 318 13.47 -6.91 -16.49
N LEU A 319 12.55 -7.86 -16.55
CA LEU A 319 12.77 -9.22 -16.05
C LEU A 319 13.90 -9.94 -16.81
N THR A 320 14.04 -9.71 -18.11
CA THR A 320 15.10 -10.31 -18.93
C THR A 320 16.48 -9.76 -18.54
N HIS A 321 16.61 -8.46 -18.28
CA HIS A 321 17.89 -7.81 -18.02
C HIS A 321 18.25 -7.72 -16.54
N PHE A 322 17.27 -7.88 -15.64
CA PHE A 322 17.49 -7.95 -14.20
C PHE A 322 17.94 -9.35 -13.77
N ALA A 323 17.54 -10.41 -14.48
CA ALA A 323 17.92 -11.78 -14.15
C ALA A 323 19.23 -12.24 -14.81
N ALA A 324 19.63 -11.62 -15.93
CA ALA A 324 20.82 -11.98 -16.73
C ALA A 324 22.11 -11.43 -16.13
#